data_AF-A0A9E8AT00-F1
#
_entry.id   AF-A0A9E8AT00-F1
#
_cell.length_a   1.000
_cell.length_b   1.000
_cell.length_c   1.000
_cell.angle_alpha   90.00
_cell.angle_beta   90.00
_cell.angle_gamma   90.00
#
_symmetry.space_group_name_H-M   'P 1'
#
loop_
_entity.id
_entity.type
_entity.pdbx_description
1 polymer ?
#
loop_
_entity_poly.entity_id
_entity_poly.type
_entity_poly.pdbx_seq_one_letter_code
_entity_poly.pdbx_strand_id
1 'polypeptide(L)'
;MTSLNTEIPCIRVAEQSATEEVSEAGTEVIAARLDLGGGMTTAFEHLRAIGHRRIGLICNDSGELAVQLIRRFLDEHPARNLGLNLEDWISRVPKSFSGGSRAVLELKDATCTAVIVQSALQLHGALHGLRNRHLQVPRDMSVVGFGDSPTMKFTGPPATVLGLDVEGLSNALIDATLQTLRISTTGLPSVPPVFRPRLVARTSTTAARQ
;
A
#
# COMPACT_ATOMS: atom_id res chain seq x y z
N MET A 1 30.42 4.52 37.51
CA MET A 1 29.60 4.87 36.33
C MET A 1 28.53 3.80 36.19
N THR A 2 27.34 4.09 36.68
CA THR A 2 26.19 3.17 36.67
C THR A 2 25.69 3.04 35.24
N SER A 3 25.83 1.86 34.63
CA SER A 3 25.21 1.58 33.34
C SER A 3 23.70 1.56 33.55
N LEU A 4 23.00 2.56 33.02
CA LEU A 4 21.56 2.52 32.86
C LEU A 4 21.25 1.41 31.84
N ASN A 5 21.00 0.20 32.36
CA ASN A 5 20.45 -0.89 31.57
C ASN A 5 18.94 -0.63 31.43
N THR A 6 18.58 0.37 30.64
CA THR A 6 17.20 0.63 30.26
C THR A 6 16.98 0.00 28.90
N GLU A 7 16.53 -1.25 28.90
CA GLU A 7 15.81 -1.79 27.76
C GLU A 7 14.57 -0.93 27.54
N ILE A 8 14.62 -0.06 26.52
CA ILE A 8 13.50 0.79 26.15
C ILE A 8 12.45 -0.12 25.49
N PRO A 9 11.23 -0.21 26.03
CA PRO A 9 10.19 -1.00 25.42
C PRO A 9 9.86 -0.47 24.02
N CYS A 10 9.77 -1.38 23.04
CA CYS A 10 9.55 -1.01 21.65
C CYS A 10 8.14 -1.43 21.22
N ILE A 11 7.40 -0.48 20.66
CA ILE A 11 6.04 -0.72 20.15
C ILE A 11 6.09 -0.65 18.64
N ARG A 12 5.57 -1.70 18.00
CA ARG A 12 5.67 -1.84 16.55
C ARG A 12 4.33 -2.13 15.91
N VAL A 13 4.21 -1.66 14.69
CA VAL A 13 3.20 -2.11 13.73
C VAL A 13 3.86 -3.14 12.83
N ALA A 14 3.28 -4.34 12.76
CA ALA A 14 3.76 -5.40 11.89
C ALA A 14 2.93 -5.47 10.60
N GLU A 15 3.49 -6.01 9.52
CA GLU A 15 2.68 -6.47 8.39
C GLU A 15 2.06 -7.83 8.75
N GLN A 16 0.87 -8.11 8.24
CA GLN A 16 0.19 -9.39 8.42
C GLN A 16 0.80 -10.47 7.50
N SER A 17 1.96 -10.99 7.90
CA SER A 17 2.57 -12.16 7.27
C SER A 17 1.77 -13.43 7.58
N ALA A 18 1.70 -14.36 6.62
CA ALA A 18 1.07 -15.68 6.81
C ALA A 18 1.87 -16.57 7.79
N THR A 19 3.15 -16.26 8.03
CA THR A 19 3.98 -16.85 9.07
C THR A 19 3.92 -15.98 10.31
N GLU A 20 3.40 -16.55 11.40
CA GLU A 20 3.47 -16.00 12.74
C GLU A 20 4.94 -15.93 13.17
N GLU A 21 5.57 -14.76 13.03
CA GLU A 21 6.78 -14.48 13.79
C GLU A 21 6.37 -14.29 15.25
N VAL A 22 6.61 -15.31 16.06
CA VAL A 22 6.59 -15.23 17.52
C VAL A 22 7.78 -14.37 17.91
N SER A 23 7.53 -13.20 18.51
CA SER A 23 8.59 -12.33 19.03
C SER A 23 9.34 -13.05 20.15
N GLU A 24 10.57 -13.49 19.86
CA GLU A 24 11.56 -13.90 20.85
C GLU A 24 12.24 -12.65 21.42
N ALA A 25 11.59 -11.96 22.36
CA ALA A 25 12.20 -11.19 23.45
C ALA A 25 11.11 -10.36 24.13
N GLY A 26 11.03 -10.42 25.46
CA GLY A 26 9.99 -9.80 26.30
C GLY A 26 9.93 -8.27 26.33
N THR A 27 10.41 -7.58 25.28
CA THR A 27 10.59 -6.12 25.21
C THR A 27 9.93 -5.50 23.95
N GLU A 28 9.49 -6.32 22.98
CA GLU A 28 8.74 -5.86 21.80
C GLU A 28 7.24 -6.17 21.90
N VAL A 29 6.41 -5.13 21.73
CA VAL A 29 4.95 -5.25 21.72
C VAL A 29 4.43 -4.93 20.32
N ILE A 30 3.75 -5.89 19.69
CA ILE A 30 3.01 -5.65 18.45
C ILE A 30 1.67 -5.03 18.83
N ALA A 31 1.52 -3.72 18.62
CA ALA A 31 0.28 -3.02 18.92
C ALA A 31 -0.80 -3.25 17.87
N ALA A 32 -0.41 -3.48 16.62
CA ALA A 32 -1.31 -3.64 15.50
C ALA A 32 -0.63 -4.36 14.34
N ARG A 33 -1.43 -4.96 13.47
CA ARG A 33 -0.98 -5.54 12.19
C ARG A 33 -1.64 -4.85 11.01
N LEU A 34 -0.92 -4.71 9.90
CA LEU A 34 -1.44 -4.18 8.64
C LEU A 34 -1.68 -5.30 7.63
N ASP A 35 -2.87 -5.39 7.08
CA ASP A 35 -3.19 -6.33 6.00
C ASP A 35 -3.03 -5.68 4.63
N LEU A 36 -1.78 -5.46 4.23
CA LEU A 36 -1.47 -4.80 2.96
C LEU A 36 -1.71 -5.73 1.76
N GLY A 37 -1.57 -7.04 1.96
CA GLY A 37 -2.00 -8.06 1.02
C GLY A 37 -3.50 -8.00 0.73
N GLY A 38 -4.36 -7.99 1.75
CA GLY A 38 -5.80 -7.83 1.58
C GLY A 38 -6.19 -6.46 0.97
N GLY A 39 -5.38 -5.43 1.21
CA GLY A 39 -5.45 -4.17 0.47
C GLY A 39 -5.22 -4.35 -1.03
N MET A 40 -4.16 -5.08 -1.43
CA MET A 40 -3.88 -5.41 -2.83
C MET A 40 -5.04 -6.19 -3.47
N THR A 41 -5.59 -7.17 -2.77
CA THR A 41 -6.78 -7.90 -3.22
C THR A 41 -7.95 -6.97 -3.49
N THR A 42 -8.22 -6.03 -2.58
CA THR A 42 -9.27 -5.03 -2.75
C THR A 42 -9.04 -4.15 -3.98
N ALA A 43 -7.79 -3.77 -4.28
CA ALA A 43 -7.46 -3.02 -5.51
C ALA A 43 -7.73 -3.83 -6.78
N PHE A 44 -7.32 -5.10 -6.82
CA PHE A 44 -7.59 -5.98 -7.94
C PHE A 44 -9.07 -6.21 -8.15
N GLU A 45 -9.83 -6.47 -7.09
CA GLU A 45 -11.27 -6.67 -7.15
C GLU A 45 -11.98 -5.44 -7.75
N HIS A 46 -11.63 -4.24 -7.27
CA HIS A 46 -12.13 -2.98 -7.82
C HIS A 46 -11.86 -2.84 -9.32
N LEU A 47 -10.59 -2.99 -9.72
CA LEU A 47 -10.19 -2.81 -11.12
C LEU A 47 -10.79 -3.91 -12.02
N ARG A 48 -10.89 -5.14 -11.54
CA ARG A 48 -11.49 -6.27 -12.28
C ARG A 48 -12.99 -6.07 -12.46
N ALA A 49 -13.69 -5.57 -11.44
CA ALA A 49 -15.12 -5.30 -11.48
C ALA A 49 -15.50 -4.29 -12.56
N ILE A 50 -14.63 -3.30 -12.82
CA ILE A 50 -14.78 -2.33 -13.90
C ILE A 50 -14.09 -2.76 -15.21
N GLY A 51 -13.71 -4.03 -15.33
CA GLY A 51 -13.29 -4.66 -16.59
C GLY A 51 -11.78 -4.68 -16.86
N HIS A 52 -10.94 -4.14 -15.98
CA HIS A 52 -9.50 -4.18 -16.22
C HIS A 52 -8.96 -5.61 -16.11
N ARG A 53 -8.05 -5.95 -17.02
CA ARG A 53 -7.29 -7.22 -17.06
C ARG A 53 -5.79 -7.00 -17.22
N ARG A 54 -5.41 -5.79 -17.66
CA ARG A 54 -4.03 -5.37 -17.88
C ARG A 54 -3.69 -4.32 -16.84
N ILE A 55 -3.12 -4.73 -15.71
CA ILE A 55 -2.96 -3.90 -14.51
C ILE A 55 -1.47 -3.88 -14.15
N GLY A 56 -0.85 -2.70 -14.13
CA GLY A 56 0.53 -2.54 -13.70
C GLY A 56 0.67 -2.31 -12.20
N LEU A 57 1.88 -2.43 -11.69
CA LEU A 57 2.27 -2.06 -10.34
C LEU A 57 3.40 -1.03 -10.37
N ILE A 58 3.27 0.03 -9.59
CA ILE A 58 4.36 0.95 -9.25
C ILE A 58 4.65 0.76 -7.77
N CYS A 59 5.86 0.30 -7.46
CA CYS A 59 6.28 -0.02 -6.10
C CYS A 59 7.66 0.56 -5.77
N ASN A 60 8.04 0.52 -4.50
CA ASN A 60 9.38 0.90 -4.08
C ASN A 60 10.41 -0.04 -4.71
N ASP A 61 11.60 0.49 -4.99
CA ASP A 61 12.76 -0.25 -5.51
C ASP A 61 13.42 -1.17 -4.47
N SER A 62 13.05 -1.02 -3.20
CA SER A 62 13.65 -1.71 -2.07
C SER A 62 12.68 -1.83 -0.90
N GLY A 63 13.02 -2.72 0.04
CA GLY A 63 12.30 -2.93 1.29
C GLY A 63 11.31 -4.09 1.25
N GLU A 64 11.12 -4.72 2.40
CA GLU A 64 10.31 -5.93 2.59
C GLU A 64 8.86 -5.75 2.09
N LEU A 65 8.26 -4.59 2.38
CA LEU A 65 6.90 -4.32 1.93
C LEU A 65 6.75 -4.34 0.40
N ALA A 66 7.76 -3.85 -0.34
CA ALA A 66 7.71 -3.90 -1.80
C ALA A 66 7.78 -5.36 -2.29
N VAL A 67 8.63 -6.18 -1.69
CA VAL A 67 8.73 -7.62 -1.99
C VAL A 67 7.39 -8.32 -1.77
N GLN A 68 6.74 -8.06 -0.64
CA GLN A 68 5.44 -8.65 -0.32
C GLN A 68 4.34 -8.21 -1.28
N LEU A 69 4.26 -6.92 -1.58
CA LEU A 69 3.27 -6.40 -2.55
C LEU A 69 3.52 -6.92 -3.97
N ILE A 70 4.78 -7.08 -4.39
CA ILE A 70 5.13 -7.71 -5.67
C ILE A 70 4.65 -9.16 -5.70
N ARG A 71 4.94 -9.96 -4.65
CA ARG A 71 4.47 -11.35 -4.56
C ARG A 71 2.95 -11.43 -4.68
N ARG A 72 2.23 -10.64 -3.88
CA ARG A 72 0.76 -10.56 -3.94
C ARG A 72 0.26 -10.11 -5.31
N PHE A 73 0.91 -9.14 -5.92
CA PHE A 73 0.60 -8.71 -7.28
C PHE A 73 0.71 -9.88 -8.25
N LEU A 74 1.86 -10.57 -8.31
CA LEU A 74 2.06 -11.70 -9.22
C LEU A 74 1.05 -12.83 -8.97
N ASP A 75 0.79 -13.14 -7.70
CA ASP A 75 -0.14 -14.20 -7.30
C ASP A 75 -1.59 -13.89 -7.65
N GLU A 76 -2.02 -12.63 -7.55
CA GLU A 76 -3.43 -12.25 -7.74
C GLU A 76 -3.74 -11.71 -9.14
N HIS A 77 -2.70 -11.39 -9.92
CA HIS A 77 -2.87 -10.72 -11.20
C HIS A 77 -3.74 -11.54 -12.17
N PRO A 78 -4.77 -10.94 -12.81
CA PRO A 78 -5.72 -11.66 -13.67
C PRO A 78 -5.09 -12.34 -14.89
N ALA A 79 -3.93 -11.86 -15.33
CA ALA A 79 -3.18 -12.43 -16.44
C ALA A 79 -2.12 -13.48 -16.05
N ARG A 80 -2.01 -13.88 -14.77
CA ARG A 80 -0.96 -14.79 -14.29
C ARG A 80 -0.91 -16.15 -15.02
N ASN A 81 -2.05 -16.63 -15.49
CA ASN A 81 -2.16 -17.90 -16.22
C ASN A 81 -2.12 -17.74 -17.75
N LEU A 82 -1.83 -16.54 -18.27
CA LEU A 82 -1.84 -16.24 -19.71
C LEU A 82 -0.45 -16.35 -20.37
N GLY A 83 0.55 -16.86 -19.65
CA GLY A 83 1.93 -16.97 -20.15
C GLY A 83 2.63 -15.62 -20.37
N LEU A 84 2.07 -14.52 -19.84
CA LEU A 84 2.68 -13.20 -19.89
C LEU A 84 3.72 -13.07 -18.77
N ASN A 85 4.83 -12.40 -19.09
CA ASN A 85 5.81 -12.03 -18.08
C ASN A 85 5.32 -10.81 -17.28
N LEU A 86 4.67 -11.07 -16.14
CA LEU A 86 4.12 -10.01 -15.29
C LEU A 86 5.19 -9.10 -14.67
N GLU A 87 6.45 -9.54 -14.62
CA GLU A 87 7.56 -8.69 -14.18
C GLU A 87 7.73 -7.45 -15.05
N ASP A 88 7.37 -7.52 -16.33
CA ASP A 88 7.41 -6.37 -17.24
C ASP A 88 6.35 -5.30 -16.90
N TRP A 89 5.38 -5.63 -16.04
CA TRP A 89 4.30 -4.74 -15.63
C TRP A 89 4.53 -4.12 -14.25
N ILE A 90 5.71 -4.35 -13.68
CA ILE A 90 6.14 -3.83 -12.38
C ILE A 90 7.23 -2.78 -12.60
N SER A 91 6.95 -1.54 -12.22
CA SER A 91 7.97 -0.48 -12.14
C SER A 91 8.42 -0.30 -10.70
N ARG A 92 9.72 -0.51 -10.49
CA ARG A 92 10.42 -0.43 -9.20
C ARG A 92 11.18 0.88 -9.12
N VAL A 93 10.69 1.82 -8.30
CA VAL A 93 11.23 3.18 -8.24
C VAL A 93 11.39 3.66 -6.81
N PRO A 94 12.24 4.67 -6.54
CA PRO A 94 12.32 5.27 -5.21
C PRO A 94 10.95 5.75 -4.71
N LYS A 95 10.76 5.77 -3.38
CA LYS A 95 9.55 6.29 -2.71
C LYS A 95 9.48 7.83 -2.78
N SER A 96 9.39 8.38 -3.99
CA SER A 96 9.42 9.81 -4.24
C SER A 96 8.46 10.22 -5.35
N PHE A 97 8.20 11.53 -5.44
CA PHE A 97 7.44 12.12 -6.54
C PHE A 97 8.13 11.88 -7.89
N SER A 98 9.43 12.11 -7.98
CA SER A 98 10.20 11.90 -9.21
C SER A 98 10.22 10.42 -9.62
N GLY A 99 10.31 9.51 -8.66
CA GLY A 99 10.19 8.07 -8.87
C GLY A 99 8.86 7.71 -9.53
N GLY A 100 7.74 8.15 -8.94
CA GLY A 100 6.42 7.92 -9.52
C GLY A 100 6.23 8.53 -10.90
N SER A 101 6.76 9.74 -11.13
CA SER A 101 6.68 10.41 -12.44
C SER A 101 7.48 9.69 -13.52
N ARG A 102 8.58 9.02 -13.18
CA ARG A 102 9.37 8.22 -14.12
C ARG A 102 8.80 6.81 -14.28
N ALA A 103 8.17 6.24 -13.25
CA ALA A 103 7.62 4.89 -13.29
C ALA A 103 6.62 4.70 -14.45
N VAL A 104 5.79 5.71 -14.72
CA VAL A 104 4.83 5.69 -15.84
C VAL A 104 5.50 5.82 -17.22
N LEU A 105 6.81 6.11 -17.27
CA LEU A 105 7.66 6.01 -18.46
C LEU A 105 8.22 4.60 -18.66
N GLU A 106 8.50 3.93 -17.54
CA GLU A 106 9.13 2.60 -17.50
C GLU A 106 8.12 1.46 -17.71
N LEU A 107 6.84 1.70 -17.43
CA LEU A 107 5.76 0.78 -17.82
C LEU A 107 5.74 0.68 -19.36
N LYS A 108 6.42 -0.34 -19.89
CA LYS A 108 6.57 -0.57 -21.33
C LYS A 108 5.20 -0.68 -22.01
N ASP A 109 4.92 0.33 -22.82
CA ASP A 109 3.92 0.44 -23.89
C ASP A 109 2.54 -0.21 -23.66
N ALA A 110 1.54 0.65 -23.46
CA ALA A 110 0.15 0.54 -23.94
C ALA A 110 -0.69 -0.70 -23.59
N THR A 111 -0.16 -1.66 -22.83
CA THR A 111 -0.93 -2.84 -22.43
C THR A 111 -1.72 -2.55 -21.17
N CYS A 112 -1.09 -2.00 -20.14
CA CYS A 112 -1.78 -1.68 -18.91
C CYS A 112 -2.82 -0.57 -19.13
N THR A 113 -4.04 -0.85 -18.69
CA THR A 113 -5.17 0.11 -18.69
C THR A 113 -5.45 0.64 -17.29
N ALA A 114 -4.81 0.04 -16.28
CA ALA A 114 -4.82 0.51 -14.92
C ALA A 114 -3.45 0.30 -14.27
N VAL A 115 -3.17 1.05 -13.21
CA VAL A 115 -1.97 0.88 -12.38
C VAL A 115 -2.32 1.00 -10.90
N ILE A 116 -1.72 0.12 -10.09
CA ILE A 116 -1.74 0.19 -8.63
C ILE A 116 -0.42 0.82 -8.17
N VAL A 117 -0.48 1.78 -7.25
CA VAL A 117 0.69 2.54 -6.80
C VAL A 117 0.88 2.38 -5.29
N GLN A 118 2.05 1.91 -4.85
CA GLN A 118 2.31 1.56 -3.45
C GLN A 118 2.34 2.75 -2.48
N SER A 119 2.61 3.97 -2.94
CA SER A 119 2.86 5.11 -2.06
C SER A 119 2.13 6.36 -2.53
N ALA A 120 1.60 7.13 -1.58
CA ALA A 120 1.01 8.43 -1.83
C ALA A 120 1.94 9.39 -2.61
N LEU A 121 3.23 9.43 -2.28
CA LEU A 121 4.19 10.29 -3.00
C LEU A 121 4.41 9.85 -4.44
N GLN A 122 4.53 8.53 -4.66
CA GLN A 122 4.65 7.95 -6.00
C GLN A 122 3.36 8.17 -6.80
N LEU A 123 2.18 8.11 -6.16
CA LEU A 123 0.90 8.36 -6.81
C LEU A 123 0.80 9.78 -7.35
N HIS A 124 1.17 10.79 -6.55
CA HIS A 124 1.24 12.18 -7.03
C HIS A 124 2.20 12.31 -8.23
N GLY A 125 3.36 11.65 -8.14
CA GLY A 125 4.33 11.57 -9.23
C GLY A 125 3.75 10.93 -10.49
N ALA A 126 3.08 9.79 -10.36
CA ALA A 126 2.50 9.03 -11.47
C ALA A 126 1.42 9.84 -12.18
N LEU A 127 0.51 10.49 -11.44
CA LEU A 127 -0.50 11.39 -12.02
C LEU A 127 0.15 12.56 -12.78
N HIS A 128 1.22 13.14 -12.23
CA HIS A 128 1.99 14.18 -12.90
C HIS A 128 2.66 13.67 -14.19
N GLY A 129 3.32 12.51 -14.13
CA GLY A 129 3.98 11.89 -15.27
C GLY A 129 3.00 11.55 -16.39
N LEU A 130 1.84 10.97 -16.07
CA LEU A 130 0.78 10.66 -17.04
C LEU A 130 0.29 11.93 -17.74
N ARG A 131 0.04 13.00 -16.98
CA ARG A 131 -0.35 14.29 -17.53
C ARG A 131 0.71 14.88 -18.46
N ASN A 132 2.00 14.78 -18.11
CA ASN A 132 3.09 15.25 -18.96
C ASN A 132 3.21 14.45 -20.27
N ARG A 133 2.72 13.21 -20.30
CA ARG A 133 2.58 12.40 -21.52
C ARG A 133 1.27 12.63 -22.27
N HIS A 134 0.47 13.62 -21.85
CA HIS A 134 -0.87 13.88 -22.38
C HIS A 134 -1.84 12.69 -22.25
N LEU A 135 -1.59 11.77 -21.32
CA LEU A 135 -2.52 10.71 -20.96
C LEU A 135 -3.50 11.23 -19.89
N GLN A 136 -4.79 11.06 -20.16
CA GLN A 136 -5.85 11.48 -19.25
C GLN A 136 -6.14 10.37 -18.25
N VAL A 137 -6.08 10.67 -16.96
CA VAL A 137 -6.64 9.82 -15.91
C VAL A 137 -8.09 10.31 -15.67
N PRO A 138 -9.09 9.42 -15.62
CA PRO A 138 -9.01 7.97 -15.72
C PRO A 138 -9.09 7.43 -17.16
N ARG A 139 -9.30 8.30 -18.15
CA ARG A 139 -9.69 7.90 -19.52
C ARG A 139 -8.71 6.89 -20.12
N ASP A 140 -7.43 7.24 -20.22
CA ASP A 140 -6.36 6.47 -20.84
C ASP A 140 -5.73 5.49 -19.85
N MET A 141 -5.76 5.81 -18.56
CA MET A 141 -5.24 4.96 -17.50
C MET A 141 -6.01 5.17 -16.20
N SER A 142 -6.58 4.11 -15.65
CA SER A 142 -7.11 4.08 -14.29
C SER A 142 -5.96 4.00 -13.29
N VAL A 143 -6.07 4.69 -12.16
CA VAL A 143 -5.02 4.74 -11.14
C VAL A 143 -5.62 4.51 -9.76
N VAL A 144 -5.06 3.55 -9.02
CA VAL A 144 -5.36 3.29 -7.60
C VAL A 144 -4.06 3.43 -6.81
N GLY A 145 -4.07 4.15 -5.69
CA GLY A 145 -2.88 4.27 -4.84
C GLY A 145 -3.09 3.75 -3.41
N PHE A 146 -2.02 3.40 -2.72
CA PHE A 146 -2.03 3.17 -1.28
C PHE A 146 -1.72 4.48 -0.55
N GLY A 147 -2.43 4.70 0.56
CA GLY A 147 -2.29 5.87 1.43
C GLY A 147 -3.25 7.00 1.03
N ASP A 148 -4.37 7.10 1.75
CA ASP A 148 -5.25 8.25 1.64
C ASP A 148 -4.68 9.45 2.40
N SER A 149 -4.95 10.64 1.89
CA SER A 149 -4.65 11.89 2.55
C SER A 149 -5.66 12.94 2.08
N PRO A 150 -5.84 14.05 2.82
CA PRO A 150 -6.70 15.14 2.35
C PRO A 150 -6.34 15.64 0.95
N THR A 151 -5.05 15.58 0.57
CA THR A 151 -4.58 16.04 -0.75
C THR A 151 -5.04 15.15 -1.91
N MET A 152 -5.35 13.87 -1.66
CA MET A 152 -5.82 12.94 -2.70
C MET A 152 -7.19 13.32 -3.28
N LYS A 153 -7.98 14.14 -2.55
CA LYS A 153 -9.24 14.69 -3.06
C LYS A 153 -9.04 15.83 -4.07
N PHE A 154 -7.85 16.42 -4.10
CA PHE A 154 -7.52 17.61 -4.90
C PHE A 154 -6.48 17.33 -5.99
N THR A 155 -6.07 16.07 -6.17
CA THR A 155 -5.34 15.68 -7.37
C THR A 155 -6.20 15.91 -8.61
N GLY A 156 -5.58 16.09 -9.77
CA GLY A 156 -6.29 16.21 -11.05
C GLY A 156 -6.13 14.94 -11.88
N PRO A 157 -7.08 13.98 -11.82
CA PRO A 157 -8.35 13.95 -11.07
C PRO A 157 -8.20 13.46 -9.62
N PRO A 158 -9.24 13.60 -8.76
CA PRO A 158 -9.26 13.03 -7.41
C PRO A 158 -8.93 11.53 -7.41
N ALA A 159 -7.94 11.13 -6.61
CA ALA A 159 -7.34 9.80 -6.66
C ALA A 159 -8.12 8.77 -5.82
N THR A 160 -8.50 7.66 -6.44
CA THR A 160 -8.95 6.44 -5.79
C THR A 160 -7.79 5.84 -5.03
N VAL A 161 -8.00 5.54 -3.76
CA VAL A 161 -6.93 5.06 -2.89
C VAL A 161 -7.40 3.99 -1.92
N LEU A 162 -6.44 3.25 -1.39
CA LEU A 162 -6.60 2.37 -0.25
C LEU A 162 -6.15 3.13 1.01
N GLY A 163 -7.12 3.55 1.82
CA GLY A 163 -6.90 4.30 3.06
C GLY A 163 -6.88 3.38 4.28
N LEU A 164 -5.91 3.56 5.16
CA LEU A 164 -5.91 2.93 6.49
C LEU A 164 -6.74 3.76 7.47
N ASP A 165 -7.36 3.10 8.44
CA ASP A 165 -7.93 3.74 9.61
C ASP A 165 -6.78 4.21 10.53
N VAL A 166 -6.27 5.41 10.25
CA VAL A 166 -5.14 6.00 10.98
C VAL A 166 -5.53 6.26 12.44
N GLU A 167 -6.77 6.66 12.71
CA GLU A 167 -7.24 6.93 14.06
C GLU A 167 -7.27 5.65 14.90
N GLY A 168 -7.88 4.58 14.38
CA GLY A 168 -7.88 3.29 15.04
C GLY A 168 -6.47 2.72 15.25
N LEU A 169 -5.60 2.86 14.24
CA LEU A 169 -4.20 2.44 14.35
C LEU A 169 -3.43 3.25 15.41
N SER A 170 -3.63 4.56 15.45
CA SER A 170 -3.02 5.44 16.46
C SER A 170 -3.51 5.10 17.86
N ASN A 171 -4.80 4.83 18.04
CA ASN A 171 -5.33 4.43 19.34
C ASN A 171 -4.71 3.12 19.83
N ALA A 172 -4.58 2.11 18.95
CA ALA A 172 -3.92 0.85 19.28
C ALA A 172 -2.45 1.05 19.74
N LEU A 173 -1.72 1.94 19.07
CA LEU A 173 -0.34 2.30 19.44
C LEU A 173 -0.26 3.02 20.78
N ILE A 174 -1.16 3.97 21.03
CA ILE A 174 -1.24 4.71 22.29
C ILE A 174 -1.58 3.76 23.44
N ASP A 175 -2.59 2.91 23.27
CA ASP A 175 -3.00 1.94 24.28
C ASP A 175 -1.86 0.99 24.64
N ALA A 176 -1.13 0.49 23.64
CA ALA A 176 0.06 -0.34 23.88
C ALA A 176 1.16 0.42 24.62
N THR A 177 1.33 1.71 24.33
CA THR A 177 2.32 2.57 25.00
C THR A 177 1.98 2.79 26.46
N LEU A 178 0.72 3.15 26.73
CA LEU A 178 0.26 3.39 28.09
C LEU A 178 0.29 2.12 28.94
N GLN A 179 -0.03 0.97 28.36
CA GLN A 179 0.09 -0.31 29.06
C GLN A 179 1.56 -0.67 29.36
N THR A 180 2.44 -0.52 28.37
CA THR A 180 3.86 -0.84 28.50
C THR A 180 4.56 0.04 29.54
N LEU A 181 4.18 1.31 29.62
CA LEU A 181 4.63 2.25 30.66
C LEU A 181 3.93 2.05 32.01
N ARG A 182 3.00 1.09 32.13
CA ARG A 182 2.18 0.82 33.32
C ARG A 182 1.39 2.04 33.80
N ILE A 183 1.04 2.94 32.87
CA ILE A 183 0.18 4.09 33.11
C ILE A 183 -1.29 3.66 33.08
N SER A 184 -1.62 2.69 32.23
CA SER A 184 -2.96 2.12 32.15
C SER A 184 -3.04 0.74 32.83
N THR A 185 -4.19 0.45 33.44
CA THR A 185 -4.54 -0.86 34.00
C THR A 185 -5.44 -1.69 33.08
N THR A 186 -5.94 -1.12 31.98
CA THR A 186 -6.61 -1.90 30.94
C THR A 186 -5.62 -2.79 30.21
N GLY A 187 -5.97 -4.07 30.07
CA GLY A 187 -5.16 -5.03 29.32
C GLY A 187 -5.23 -4.77 27.82
N LEU A 188 -4.12 -4.96 27.11
CA LEU A 188 -4.13 -5.12 25.66
C LEU A 188 -4.91 -6.39 25.26
N PRO A 189 -5.53 -6.41 24.08
CA PRO A 189 -6.09 -7.63 23.53
C PRO A 189 -5.00 -8.69 23.35
N SER A 190 -5.36 -9.97 23.56
CA SER A 190 -4.43 -11.10 23.41
C SER A 190 -3.95 -11.28 21.96
N VAL A 191 -4.74 -10.79 21.00
CA VAL A 191 -4.41 -10.76 19.58
C VAL A 191 -4.41 -9.29 19.13
N PRO A 192 -3.30 -8.78 18.57
CA PRO A 192 -3.26 -7.41 18.07
C PRO A 192 -4.32 -7.19 16.98
N PRO A 193 -5.01 -6.03 16.97
CA PRO A 193 -5.97 -5.69 15.91
C PRO A 193 -5.30 -5.64 14.53
N VAL A 194 -6.06 -6.05 13.52
CA VAL A 194 -5.65 -6.06 12.11
C VAL A 194 -6.33 -4.92 11.36
N PHE A 195 -5.53 -4.05 10.75
CA PHE A 195 -6.00 -2.93 9.94
C PHE A 195 -5.77 -3.22 8.46
N ARG A 196 -6.86 -3.52 7.76
CA ARG A 196 -6.86 -3.63 6.29
C ARG A 196 -7.17 -2.27 5.67
N PRO A 197 -6.37 -1.80 4.68
CA PRO A 197 -6.71 -0.63 3.89
C PRO A 197 -8.07 -0.80 3.21
N ARG A 198 -8.93 0.21 3.30
CA ARG A 198 -10.24 0.23 2.64
C ARG A 198 -10.20 1.08 1.39
N LEU A 199 -10.90 0.64 0.35
CA LEU A 199 -11.01 1.41 -0.88
C LEU A 199 -11.85 2.67 -0.67
N VAL A 200 -11.27 3.81 -0.99
CA VAL A 200 -11.93 5.11 -1.12
C VAL A 200 -12.00 5.42 -2.61
N ALA A 201 -13.11 5.01 -3.24
CA ALA A 201 -13.34 5.20 -4.67
C ALA A 201 -13.51 6.69 -5.01
N ARG A 202 -12.78 7.15 -6.03
CA ARG A 202 -12.87 8.51 -6.60
C ARG A 202 -12.81 8.45 -8.13
N THR A 203 -12.56 9.59 -8.77
CA THR A 203 -12.65 9.75 -10.22
C THR A 203 -11.39 9.34 -10.98
N SER A 204 -10.34 8.83 -10.33
CA SER A 204 -9.15 8.32 -11.02
C SER A 204 -9.27 6.90 -11.57
N THR A 205 -10.43 6.25 -11.45
CA THR A 205 -10.71 4.96 -12.09
C THR A 205 -11.98 5.03 -12.93
N THR A 206 -12.01 4.30 -14.03
CA THR A 206 -13.18 4.16 -14.91
C THR A 206 -13.18 2.79 -15.57
N ALA A 207 -14.26 2.44 -16.27
CA ALA A 207 -14.36 1.19 -17.00
C ALA A 207 -13.20 1.00 -17.99
N ALA A 208 -12.69 -0.22 -18.08
CA ALA A 208 -11.63 -0.55 -19.03
C ALA A 208 -12.10 -0.33 -20.47
N ARG A 209 -11.19 0.17 -21.31
CA ARG A 209 -11.41 0.21 -22.75
C ARG A 209 -11.37 -1.20 -23.32
N GLN A 210 -12.28 -1.48 -24.25
CA GLN A 210 -12.25 -2.70 -25.07
C GLN A 210 -11.04 -2.69 -26.00
#